data_AF-A0A534Q327-F1
#
_entry.id   AF-A0A534Q327-F1
#
_cell.length_a   1.000
_cell.length_b   1.000
_cell.length_c   1.000
_cell.angle_alpha   90.00
_cell.angle_beta   90.00
_cell.angle_gamma   90.00
#
_symmetry.space_group_name_H-M   'P 1'
#
loop_
_entity.id
_entity.type
_entity.pdbx_description
1 polymer ?
#
loop_
_entity_poly.entity_id
_entity_poly.type
_entity_poly.pdbx_seq_one_letter_code
_entity_poly.pdbx_strand_id
1 'polypeptide(L)' 'MRGIEQIPWIYDSLCALAEWRGMRRWREWVARGARGRTLDLGCGTGRSLRLFPPDALPVGLDPSADALHR' A
#
# COMPACT_ATOMS: atom_id res chain seq x y z
N MET A 1 19.78 -35.13 -1.93
CA MET A 1 18.40 -34.68 -2.18
C MET A 1 18.46 -33.18 -2.44
N ARG A 2 18.36 -32.74 -3.70
CA ARG A 2 18.41 -31.32 -4.07
C ARG A 2 16.98 -30.91 -4.40
N GLY A 3 16.31 -30.34 -3.40
CA GLY A 3 14.90 -29.98 -3.47
C GLY A 3 14.66 -28.75 -4.34
N ILE A 4 13.39 -28.41 -4.45
CA ILE A 4 12.78 -27.23 -5.10
C ILE A 4 13.34 -25.88 -4.61
N GLU A 5 14.36 -25.86 -3.73
CA GLU A 5 15.00 -24.70 -3.09
C GLU A 5 15.87 -23.83 -4.02
N GLN A 6 16.07 -24.18 -5.29
CA GLN A 6 16.93 -23.44 -6.23
C GLN A 6 16.17 -22.74 -7.36
N ILE A 7 14.93 -22.33 -7.11
CA ILE A 7 14.22 -21.47 -8.07
C ILE A 7 14.00 -20.09 -7.44
N PRO A 8 15.05 -19.24 -7.36
CA PRO A 8 14.99 -17.91 -6.77
C PRO A 8 13.81 -17.10 -7.28
N TRP A 9 13.55 -17.16 -8.59
CA TRP A 9 12.46 -16.39 -9.19
C TRP A 9 11.06 -16.87 -8.75
N ILE A 10 10.86 -18.14 -8.40
CA ILE A 10 9.59 -18.65 -7.85
C ILE A 10 9.43 -18.19 -6.40
N TYR A 11 10.50 -18.25 -5.61
CA TYR A 11 10.51 -17.71 -4.24
C TYR A 11 10.22 -16.21 -4.24
N ASP A 12 10.92 -15.45 -5.08
CA ASP A 12 10.76 -14.01 -5.23
C ASP A 12 9.35 -13.65 -5.74
N SER A 13 8.80 -14.45 -6.66
CA SER A 13 7.42 -14.25 -7.16
C SER A 13 6.37 -14.56 -6.10
N LEU A 14 6.59 -15.58 -5.27
CA LEU A 14 5.70 -15.90 -4.15
C LEU A 14 5.81 -14.85 -3.04
N CYS A 15 7.01 -14.35 -2.75
CA CYS A 15 7.23 -13.21 -1.87
C CYS A 15 6.54 -11.97 -2.40
N ALA A 16 6.72 -11.62 -3.67
CA ALA A 16 6.04 -10.50 -4.32
C ALA A 16 4.52 -10.66 -4.30
N LEU A 17 3.99 -11.87 -4.52
CA LEU A 17 2.56 -12.15 -4.48
C LEU A 17 2.00 -12.11 -3.05
N ALA A 18 2.78 -12.53 -2.06
CA ALA A 18 2.45 -12.46 -0.64
C ALA A 18 2.49 -11.01 -0.14
N GLU A 19 3.49 -10.23 -0.55
CA GLU A 19 3.56 -8.78 -0.34
C GLU A 19 2.36 -8.11 -0.99
N TRP A 20 2.04 -8.46 -2.24
CA TRP A 20 0.91 -7.91 -2.99
C TRP A 20 -0.45 -8.23 -2.33
N ARG A 21 -0.63 -9.48 -1.86
CA ARG A 21 -1.82 -9.88 -1.08
C ARG A 21 -1.85 -9.25 0.32
N GLY A 22 -0.69 -8.91 0.87
CA GLY A 22 -0.53 -8.21 2.14
C GLY A 22 -0.77 -6.71 2.04
N MET A 23 -0.58 -6.08 0.89
CA MET A 23 -0.55 -4.62 0.74
C MET A 23 -1.80 -3.93 1.31
N ARG A 24 -2.99 -4.53 1.18
CA ARG A 24 -4.19 -3.96 1.79
C ARG A 24 -4.11 -3.95 3.32
N ARG A 25 -3.70 -5.06 3.94
CA ARG A 25 -3.52 -5.18 5.39
C ARG A 25 -2.43 -4.24 5.91
N TRP A 26 -1.35 -4.08 5.15
CA TRP A 26 -0.28 -3.13 5.46
C TRP A 26 -0.76 -1.69 5.36
N ARG A 27 -1.51 -1.32 4.31
CA ARG A 27 -2.12 0.01 4.18
C ARG A 27 -3.08 0.31 5.31
N GLU A 28 -3.93 -0.64 5.69
CA GLU A 28 -4.81 -0.53 6.86
C GLU A 28 -4.04 -0.41 8.18
N TRP A 29 -2.91 -1.10 8.32
CA TRP A 29 -2.07 -1.01 9.51
C TRP A 29 -1.38 0.35 9.62
N VAL A 30 -0.78 0.83 8.53
CA VAL A 30 -0.14 2.15 8.45
C VAL A 30 -1.17 3.26 8.67
N ALA A 31 -2.30 3.20 7.97
CA ALA A 31 -3.35 4.21 8.05
C ALA A 31 -3.94 4.30 9.48
N ARG A 32 -4.12 3.18 10.18
CA ARG A 32 -4.58 3.18 11.59
C ARG A 32 -3.63 3.87 12.56
N GLY A 33 -2.35 4.01 12.21
CA GLY A 33 -1.37 4.74 13.03
C GLY A 33 -1.48 6.25 12.89
N ALA A 34 -2.13 6.75 11.83
CA ALA A 34 -2.23 8.18 11.56
C ALA A 34 -3.24 8.86 12.47
N ARG A 35 -2.92 10.10 12.88
CA ARG A 35 -3.74 10.95 13.76
C ARG A 35 -3.53 12.41 13.40
N GLY A 36 -4.54 13.25 13.63
CA GLY A 36 -4.44 14.69 13.41
C GLY A 36 -4.42 15.02 11.92
N ARG A 37 -3.56 15.94 11.48
CA ARG A 37 -3.44 16.29 10.04
C ARG A 37 -2.44 15.36 9.37
N THR A 38 -2.89 14.58 8.38
CA THR A 38 -2.05 13.58 7.72
C THR A 38 -1.90 13.88 6.23
N LEU A 39 -0.70 13.66 5.68
CA LEU A 39 -0.42 13.81 4.25
C LEU A 39 -0.08 12.43 3.66
N ASP A 40 -0.85 12.00 2.65
CA ASP A 40 -0.59 10.79 1.86
C ASP A 40 0.13 11.19 0.56
N LEU A 41 1.44 10.97 0.52
CA LEU A 41 2.30 11.29 -0.63
C LEU A 41 2.31 10.15 -1.64
N GLY A 42 2.05 10.47 -2.91
CA GLY A 42 1.87 9.46 -3.96
C GLY A 42 0.55 8.69 -3.77
N CYS A 43 -0.52 9.39 -3.41
CA CYS A 43 -1.80 8.76 -3.06
C CYS A 43 -2.49 8.08 -4.27
N GLY A 44 -2.00 8.31 -5.48
CA GLY A 44 -2.58 7.84 -6.73
C GLY A 44 -4.04 8.26 -6.84
N THR A 45 -4.94 7.28 -6.97
CA THR A 45 -6.39 7.50 -7.04
C THR A 45 -7.04 7.72 -5.67
N GLY A 46 -6.26 8.06 -4.64
CA GLY A 46 -6.77 8.30 -3.29
C GLY A 46 -7.40 7.08 -2.60
N ARG A 47 -7.23 5.85 -3.12
CA ARG A 47 -7.84 4.64 -2.54
C ARG A 47 -7.41 4.40 -1.08
N SER A 48 -6.22 4.86 -0.71
CA SER A 48 -5.69 4.74 0.65
C SER A 48 -6.38 5.69 1.63
N LEU A 49 -6.88 6.84 1.15
CA LEU A 49 -7.49 7.89 1.99
C LEU A 49 -8.70 7.35 2.78
N ARG A 50 -9.43 6.37 2.22
CA ARG A 50 -10.58 5.72 2.85
C ARG A 50 -10.20 4.79 4.02
N LEU A 51 -8.93 4.45 4.16
CA LEU A 51 -8.43 3.57 5.22
C LEU A 51 -7.97 4.36 6.45
N PHE A 52 -7.85 5.69 6.34
CA PHE A 52 -7.43 6.54 7.45
C PHE A 52 -8.57 6.70 8.46
N PRO A 53 -8.25 6.77 9.77
CA PRO A 53 -9.21 7.12 10.81
C PRO A 53 -9.87 8.49 10.54
N PRO A 54 -11.11 8.69 11.00
CA PRO A 54 -11.82 9.97 10.81
C PRO A 54 -11.12 11.15 11.49
N ASP A 55 -10.34 10.92 12.55
CA ASP A 55 -9.54 11.92 13.26
C ASP A 55 -8.20 12.22 12.59
N ALA A 56 -7.84 11.52 11.50
CA ALA A 56 -6.56 11.64 10.81
C ALA A 56 -6.55 12.64 9.65
N LEU A 57 -7.68 13.33 9.37
CA LEU A 57 -7.82 14.45 8.42
C LEU A 57 -6.86 14.35 7.20
N PRO A 58 -6.95 13.27 6.40
CA PRO A 58 -5.92 12.96 5.42
C PRO A 58 -6.07 13.86 4.18
N VAL A 59 -4.93 14.35 3.68
CA VAL A 59 -4.80 15.07 2.41
C VAL A 59 -3.95 14.21 1.48
N GLY A 60 -4.45 13.94 0.27
CA GLY A 60 -3.70 13.23 -0.76
C GLY A 60 -2.94 14.19 -1.65
N LEU A 61 -1.70 13.84 -2.01
CA LEU A 61 -0.91 14.54 -3.00
C LEU A 61 -0.29 13.54 -3.96
N ASP A 62 -0.48 13.76 -5.26
CA ASP A 62 0.10 12.92 -6.32
C ASP A 62 0.50 13.80 -7.51
N PRO A 63 1.67 13.57 -8.15
CA PRO A 63 2.05 14.29 -9.36
C PRO A 63 1.21 13.94 -10.58
N SER A 64 0.51 12.80 -10.57
CA SER A 64 -0.36 12.36 -11.66
C SER A 64 -1.75 12.98 -11.54
N ALA A 65 -1.99 14.02 -12.35
CA ALA A 65 -3.32 14.62 -12.45
C ALA A 65 -4.39 13.61 -12.91
N ASP A 66 -4.05 12.65 -13.80
CA ASP A 66 -5.00 11.60 -14.21
C ASP A 66 -5.41 10.72 -13.03
N ALA A 67 -4.45 10.37 -12.17
CA ALA A 67 -4.74 9.53 -11.01
C ALA A 67 -5.71 10.23 -10.04
N LEU A 68 -5.54 11.54 -9.83
CA LEU A 68 -6.39 12.33 -8.94
C LEU A 68 -7.81 12.57 -9.46
N HIS A 69 -8.03 12.54 -10.78
CA HIS A 69 -9.35 12.76 -11.39
C HIS A 69 -10.21 11.49 -11.49
N ARG A 70 -9.73 10.32 -11.03
CA ARG A 70 -10.47 9.05 -11.04
C ARG A 70 -11.21 8.79 -9.74
#